data_AF-A0A662FXG0-F1
#
_entry.id   AF-A0A662FXG0-F1
#
_cell.length_a   1.000
_cell.length_b   1.000
_cell.length_c   1.000
_cell.angle_alpha   90.00
_cell.angle_beta   90.00
_cell.angle_gamma   90.00
#
_symmetry.space_group_name_H-M   'P 1'
#
loop_
_entity.id
_entity.type
_entity.pdbx_description
1 polymer ?
#
loop_
_entity_poly.entity_id
_entity_poly.type
_entity_poly.pdbx_seq_one_letter_code
_entity_poly.pdbx_strand_id
1 'polypeptide(L)'
;MLSEDAKWLTIILLITLLIGYITYSLIVASVDYTDIAYVKDYKAEIDENLNLLENYLYQIGASRYHMLYRFWKAPLYKEGEGTPPYIGIITVKCKDQEATPYFTDAEGNHYILGEVDEWTQYWVKKSYHNEVGCIYIEGIPMGTHEL
;
A
#
# COMPACT_ATOMS: atom_id res chain seq x y z
N MET A 1 -5.85 -40.16 -41.27
CA MET A 1 -5.00 -39.09 -41.83
C MET A 1 -5.78 -37.79 -41.69
N LEU A 2 -5.31 -36.82 -40.89
CA LEU A 2 -6.00 -35.52 -40.76
C LEU A 2 -6.08 -34.86 -42.14
N SER A 3 -7.22 -34.22 -42.45
CA SER A 3 -7.34 -33.40 -43.66
C SER A 3 -6.28 -32.28 -43.64
N GLU A 4 -5.90 -31.80 -44.81
CA GLU A 4 -4.87 -30.76 -44.94
C GLU A 4 -5.23 -29.49 -44.14
N ASP A 5 -6.51 -29.13 -44.14
CA ASP A 5 -7.07 -28.03 -43.34
C ASP A 5 -6.92 -28.29 -41.83
N ALA A 6 -7.15 -29.52 -41.37
CA ALA A 6 -7.02 -29.88 -39.97
C ALA A 6 -5.55 -29.85 -39.50
N LYS A 7 -4.59 -30.15 -40.38
CA LYS A 7 -3.15 -29.99 -40.07
C LYS A 7 -2.79 -28.51 -39.91
N TRP A 8 -3.24 -27.65 -40.82
CA TRP A 8 -2.99 -26.21 -40.72
C TRP A 8 -3.62 -25.59 -39.49
N LEU A 9 -4.87 -25.96 -39.16
CA LEU A 9 -5.53 -25.52 -37.93
C LEU A 9 -4.75 -25.94 -36.68
N THR A 10 -4.26 -27.19 -36.65
CA THR A 10 -3.47 -27.72 -35.53
C THR A 10 -2.15 -26.95 -35.38
N ILE A 11 -1.47 -26.64 -36.47
CA ILE A 11 -0.21 -25.86 -36.45
C ILE A 11 -0.47 -24.45 -35.90
N ILE A 12 -1.54 -23.77 -36.35
CA ILE A 12 -1.88 -22.42 -35.89
C ILE A 12 -2.21 -22.43 -34.39
N LEU A 13 -2.95 -23.44 -33.91
CA LEU A 13 -3.26 -23.60 -32.48
C LEU A 13 -1.99 -23.80 -31.64
N LEU A 14 -1.04 -24.61 -32.11
CA LEU A 14 0.22 -24.84 -31.39
C LEU A 14 1.09 -23.58 -31.36
N ILE A 15 1.15 -22.83 -32.47
CA ILE A 15 1.92 -21.57 -32.54
C ILE A 15 1.32 -20.52 -31.60
N THR A 16 -0.01 -20.36 -31.60
CA THR A 16 -0.68 -19.39 -30.72
C THR A 16 -0.49 -19.73 -29.25
N LEU A 17 -0.56 -21.00 -28.88
CA LEU A 17 -0.31 -21.46 -27.51
C LEU A 17 1.15 -21.26 -27.09
N LEU A 18 2.10 -21.50 -28.02
CA LEU A 18 3.53 -21.25 -27.79
C LEU A 18 3.82 -19.75 -27.59
N ILE A 19 3.23 -18.89 -28.41
CA ILE A 19 3.35 -17.43 -28.26
C ILE A 19 2.80 -16.98 -26.91
N GLY A 20 1.63 -17.48 -26.51
CA GLY A 20 1.04 -17.20 -25.20
C GLY A 20 1.95 -17.63 -24.05
N TYR A 21 2.51 -18.83 -24.11
CA TYR A 21 3.43 -19.36 -23.10
C TYR A 21 4.74 -18.55 -23.00
N ILE A 22 5.36 -18.23 -24.15
CA ILE A 22 6.57 -17.41 -24.18
C ILE A 22 6.30 -16.02 -23.61
N THR A 23 5.19 -15.39 -24.00
CA THR A 23 4.81 -14.05 -23.53
C THR A 23 4.60 -14.03 -22.02
N TYR A 24 3.84 -14.98 -21.49
CA TYR A 24 3.64 -15.13 -20.04
C TYR A 24 4.96 -15.34 -19.30
N SER A 25 5.81 -16.24 -19.80
CA SER A 25 7.10 -16.56 -19.17
C SER A 25 8.04 -15.35 -19.15
N LEU A 26 8.08 -14.57 -20.24
CA LEU A 26 8.85 -13.33 -20.30
C LEU A 26 8.33 -12.28 -19.31
N ILE A 27 7.01 -12.11 -19.20
CA ILE A 27 6.41 -11.20 -18.22
C ILE A 27 6.83 -11.60 -16.80
N VAL A 28 6.61 -12.86 -16.42
CA VAL A 28 6.98 -13.37 -15.08
C VAL A 28 8.47 -13.22 -14.80
N ALA A 29 9.34 -13.45 -15.79
CA ALA A 29 10.78 -13.28 -15.63
C ALA A 29 11.22 -11.81 -15.57
N SER A 30 10.47 -10.90 -16.18
CA SER A 30 10.77 -9.46 -16.21
C SER A 30 10.20 -8.67 -15.03
N VAL A 31 9.20 -9.22 -14.32
CA VAL A 31 8.67 -8.59 -13.12
C VAL A 31 9.65 -8.83 -11.99
N ASP A 32 10.42 -7.80 -11.67
CA ASP A 32 11.27 -7.79 -10.49
C ASP A 32 10.40 -7.67 -9.24
N TYR A 33 9.99 -8.82 -8.70
CA TYR A 33 9.22 -8.91 -7.46
C TYR A 33 9.99 -8.37 -6.24
N THR A 34 11.29 -8.11 -6.38
CA THR A 34 12.11 -7.54 -5.29
C THR A 34 11.92 -6.04 -5.14
N ASP A 35 11.25 -5.34 -6.05
CA ASP A 35 11.07 -3.89 -5.98
C ASP A 35 9.63 -3.43 -5.71
N ILE A 36 8.78 -4.36 -5.25
CA ILE A 36 7.35 -4.14 -5.08
C ILE A 36 7.01 -3.91 -3.61
N ALA A 37 6.26 -2.85 -3.34
CA ALA A 37 5.53 -2.67 -2.09
C ALA A 37 4.03 -2.81 -2.35
N TYR A 38 3.35 -3.69 -1.60
CA TYR A 38 1.91 -3.90 -1.76
C TYR A 38 1.23 -4.28 -0.43
N VAL A 39 -0.09 -4.08 -0.35
CA VAL A 39 -0.90 -4.55 0.77
C VAL A 39 -1.16 -6.05 0.58
N LYS A 40 -0.57 -6.87 1.45
CA LYS A 40 -0.70 -8.32 1.48
C LYS A 40 -2.01 -8.77 2.12
N ASP A 41 -2.45 -8.10 3.16
CA ASP A 41 -3.72 -8.37 3.85
C ASP A 41 -4.33 -7.08 4.39
N TYR A 42 -5.66 -7.06 4.52
CA TYR A 42 -6.43 -5.94 5.05
C TYR A 42 -7.60 -6.47 5.87
N LYS A 43 -7.73 -5.95 7.09
CA LYS A 43 -8.81 -6.28 8.00
C LYS A 43 -9.49 -5.02 8.51
N ALA A 44 -10.82 -4.99 8.42
CA ALA A 44 -11.63 -3.91 8.97
C ALA A 44 -12.71 -4.46 9.89
N GLU A 45 -12.84 -3.85 11.07
CA GLU A 45 -13.79 -4.24 12.10
C GLU A 45 -14.44 -3.00 12.71
N ILE A 46 -15.67 -3.15 13.20
CA ILE A 46 -16.35 -2.12 13.99
C ILE A 46 -16.27 -2.55 15.45
N ASP A 47 -15.74 -1.69 16.33
CA ASP A 47 -15.69 -1.98 17.77
C ASP A 47 -17.06 -1.77 18.46
N GLU A 48 -17.10 -2.05 19.77
CA GLU A 48 -18.28 -1.88 20.61
C GLU A 48 -18.79 -0.43 20.68
N ASN A 49 -17.93 0.55 20.37
CA ASN A 49 -18.25 1.97 20.37
C ASN A 49 -18.60 2.50 18.97
N LEU A 50 -18.77 1.61 17.98
CA LEU A 50 -19.04 1.93 16.58
C LEU A 50 -17.88 2.66 15.86
N ASN A 51 -16.65 2.52 16.35
CA ASN A 51 -15.47 3.02 15.66
C ASN A 51 -15.02 2.01 14.60
N LEU A 52 -14.49 2.51 13.50
CA LEU A 52 -13.83 1.69 12.48
C LEU A 52 -12.37 1.44 12.86
N LEU A 53 -11.99 0.18 13.00
CA LEU A 53 -10.62 -0.27 13.19
C LEU A 53 -10.15 -0.91 11.90
N GLU A 54 -9.07 -0.39 11.33
CA GLU A 54 -8.42 -0.94 10.16
C GLU A 54 -7.01 -1.43 10.52
N ASN A 55 -6.63 -2.59 10.00
CA ASN A 55 -5.27 -3.12 10.11
C ASN A 55 -4.80 -3.53 8.72
N TYR A 56 -3.59 -3.13 8.36
CA TYR A 56 -2.99 -3.37 7.06
C TYR A 56 -1.68 -4.14 7.23
N LEU A 57 -1.54 -5.22 6.46
CA LEU A 57 -0.30 -5.98 6.39
C LEU A 57 0.38 -5.68 5.06
N TYR A 58 1.51 -4.99 5.06
CA TYR A 58 2.28 -4.67 3.86
C TYR A 58 3.35 -5.71 3.61
N GLN A 59 3.63 -5.99 2.34
CA GLN A 59 4.84 -6.68 1.90
C GLN A 59 5.75 -5.66 1.20
N ILE A 60 6.97 -5.53 1.70
CA ILE A 60 7.99 -4.61 1.20
C ILE A 60 9.12 -5.41 0.55
N GLY A 61 9.33 -5.18 -0.75
CA GLY A 61 10.38 -5.80 -1.54
C GLY A 61 11.73 -5.09 -1.42
N ALA A 62 11.75 -3.76 -1.25
CA ALA A 62 12.98 -2.95 -1.28
C ALA A 62 13.03 -1.91 -0.15
N SER A 63 14.20 -1.72 0.47
CA SER A 63 14.37 -0.84 1.64
C SER A 63 14.42 0.67 1.35
N ARG A 64 13.79 1.13 0.27
CA ARG A 64 13.79 2.56 -0.13
C ARG A 64 12.53 3.32 0.30
N TYR A 65 11.53 2.61 0.81
CA TYR A 65 10.26 3.20 1.23
C TYR A 65 10.41 3.71 2.65
N HIS A 66 9.88 4.89 2.95
CA HIS A 66 9.96 5.51 4.29
C HIS A 66 8.59 5.65 4.95
N MET A 67 7.50 5.33 4.24
CA MET A 67 6.14 5.58 4.72
C MET A 67 5.25 4.39 4.38
N LEU A 68 4.65 3.78 5.40
CA LEU A 68 3.48 2.92 5.25
C LEU A 68 2.25 3.78 5.48
N TYR A 69 1.31 3.78 4.55
CA TYR A 69 0.17 4.68 4.66
C TYR A 69 -1.08 4.19 3.95
N ARG A 70 -2.21 4.73 4.41
CA ARG A 70 -3.52 4.61 3.80
C ARG A 70 -4.06 6.01 3.48
N PHE A 71 -4.45 6.20 2.22
CA PHE A 71 -5.14 7.41 1.77
C PHE A 71 -6.65 7.25 1.81
N TRP A 72 -7.37 8.22 2.36
CA TRP A 72 -8.83 8.21 2.40
C TRP A 72 -9.45 9.11 1.33
N LYS A 73 -10.52 8.62 0.70
CA LYS A 73 -11.29 9.41 -0.27
C LYS A 73 -12.16 10.47 0.42
N ALA A 74 -12.67 10.15 1.60
CA ALA A 74 -13.40 11.10 2.43
C ALA A 74 -12.40 11.99 3.20
N PRO A 75 -12.78 13.23 3.54
CA PRO A 75 -11.94 14.12 4.33
C PRO A 75 -11.54 13.47 5.66
N LEU A 76 -10.24 13.51 5.98
CA LEU A 76 -9.70 13.15 7.29
C LEU A 76 -9.50 14.41 8.12
N TYR A 77 -9.87 14.34 9.39
CA TYR A 77 -9.53 15.35 10.38
C TYR A 77 -9.18 14.68 11.70
N LYS A 78 -8.53 15.43 12.58
CA LYS A 78 -8.52 15.09 13.99
C LYS A 78 -9.96 15.07 14.53
N GLU A 79 -10.25 14.17 15.46
CA GLU A 79 -11.56 14.15 16.11
C GLU A 79 -11.91 15.52 16.72
N GLY A 80 -13.08 16.05 16.38
CA GLY A 80 -13.54 17.37 16.81
C GLY A 80 -13.08 18.55 15.94
N GLU A 81 -12.23 18.31 14.94
CA GLU A 81 -11.83 19.30 13.93
C GLU A 81 -12.60 19.07 12.62
N GLY A 82 -12.71 20.11 11.78
CA GLY A 82 -13.39 20.02 10.49
C GLY A 82 -14.91 20.17 10.52
N THR A 83 -15.52 20.27 9.33
CA THR A 83 -16.99 20.36 9.16
C THR A 83 -17.52 19.02 8.64
N PRO A 84 -18.45 18.34 9.35
CA PRO A 84 -19.02 17.09 8.90
C PRO A 84 -19.68 17.17 7.51
N PRO A 85 -19.65 16.09 6.70
CA PRO A 85 -19.17 14.75 7.05
C PRO A 85 -17.66 14.55 6.84
N TYR A 86 -16.99 13.89 7.80
CA TYR A 86 -15.58 13.53 7.72
C TYR A 86 -15.27 12.25 8.51
N ILE A 87 -14.06 11.72 8.34
CA ILE A 87 -13.50 10.61 9.12
C ILE A 87 -12.61 11.20 10.22
N GLY A 88 -13.00 10.99 11.47
CA GLY A 88 -12.23 11.43 12.63
C GLY A 88 -11.14 10.43 12.97
N ILE A 89 -9.88 10.87 12.96
CA ILE A 89 -8.76 10.05 13.43
C ILE A 89 -8.75 10.04 14.96
N ILE A 90 -8.99 8.87 15.53
CA ILE A 90 -8.96 8.64 17.00
C ILE A 90 -7.54 8.23 17.42
N THR A 91 -6.95 7.24 16.75
CA THR A 91 -5.62 6.72 17.08
C THR A 91 -4.96 6.10 15.86
N VAL A 92 -3.64 6.18 15.80
CA VAL A 92 -2.78 5.51 14.81
C VAL A 92 -1.73 4.73 15.60
N LYS A 93 -1.50 3.45 15.27
CA LYS A 93 -0.54 2.60 15.99
C LYS A 93 0.44 1.99 15.00
N CYS A 94 1.69 2.39 15.10
CA CYS A 94 2.77 1.69 14.40
C CYS A 94 3.22 0.50 15.24
N LYS A 95 3.23 -0.70 14.65
CA LYS A 95 3.68 -1.92 15.34
C LYS A 95 5.18 -1.96 15.57
N ASP A 96 5.95 -1.41 14.63
CA ASP A 96 7.40 -1.36 14.70
C ASP A 96 7.84 -0.18 15.58
N GLN A 97 8.79 -0.43 16.49
CA GLN A 97 9.24 0.57 17.48
C GLN A 97 9.96 1.77 16.86
N GLU A 98 10.53 1.59 15.68
CA GLU A 98 11.28 2.61 14.94
C GLU A 98 10.37 3.50 14.08
N ALA A 99 9.06 3.23 14.09
CA ALA A 99 8.10 3.87 13.23
C ALA A 99 7.27 4.93 13.98
N THR A 100 7.25 6.15 13.44
CA THR A 100 6.52 7.27 14.04
C THR A 100 5.15 7.43 13.40
N PRO A 101 4.04 7.35 14.16
CA PRO A 101 2.70 7.54 13.62
C PRO A 101 2.47 9.00 13.21
N TYR A 102 1.73 9.20 12.11
CA TYR A 102 1.32 10.51 11.64
C TYR A 102 -0.01 10.45 10.90
N PHE A 103 -0.60 11.62 10.68
CA PHE A 103 -1.60 11.81 9.62
C PHE A 103 -1.50 13.21 9.03
N THR A 104 -2.04 13.35 7.83
CA THR A 104 -2.20 14.63 7.12
C THR A 104 -3.66 14.77 6.75
N ASP A 105 -4.26 15.87 7.20
CA ASP A 105 -5.69 16.13 7.03
C ASP A 105 -6.06 16.54 5.59
N ALA A 106 -7.32 16.91 5.38
CA ALA A 106 -7.82 17.33 4.08
C ALA A 106 -7.23 18.67 3.61
N GLU A 107 -6.88 19.57 4.53
CA GLU A 107 -6.28 20.87 4.30
C GLU A 107 -4.77 20.80 4.05
N GLY A 108 -4.14 19.66 4.36
CA GLY A 108 -2.70 19.45 4.25
C GLY A 108 -1.93 19.83 5.52
N ASN A 109 -2.60 19.98 6.66
CA ASN A 109 -1.93 20.10 7.94
C ASN A 109 -1.36 18.74 8.36
N HIS A 110 -0.11 18.75 8.83
CA HIS A 110 0.62 17.55 9.22
C HIS A 110 0.61 17.37 10.73
N TYR A 111 0.27 16.17 11.18
CA TYR A 111 0.21 15.81 12.59
C TYR A 111 1.12 14.62 12.85
N ILE A 112 2.19 14.85 13.61
CA ILE A 112 3.08 13.79 14.10
C ILE A 112 2.58 13.37 15.48
N LEU A 113 2.30 12.07 15.66
CA LEU A 113 1.68 11.51 16.86
C LEU A 113 2.69 10.84 17.80
N GLY A 114 3.99 11.00 17.54
CA GLY A 114 5.09 10.49 18.35
C GLY A 114 6.18 11.55 18.56
N GLU A 115 7.43 11.12 18.66
CA GLU A 115 8.58 12.03 18.78
C GLU A 115 8.75 12.85 17.49
N VAL A 116 9.09 14.13 17.67
CA VAL A 116 9.28 15.06 16.55
C VAL A 116 10.76 15.40 16.43
N ASP A 117 11.35 14.96 15.33
CA ASP A 117 12.69 15.34 14.90
C ASP A 117 12.67 15.93 13.48
N GLU A 118 13.83 16.44 13.02
CA GLU A 118 13.97 17.07 11.70
C GLU A 118 13.63 16.13 10.54
N TRP A 119 14.00 14.85 10.64
CA TRP A 119 13.74 13.85 9.59
C TRP A 119 12.28 13.43 9.55
N THR A 120 11.65 13.26 10.72
CA THR A 120 10.20 13.01 10.77
C THR A 120 9.42 14.19 10.17
N GLN A 121 9.83 15.44 10.44
CA GLN A 121 9.25 16.61 9.80
C GLN A 121 9.51 16.67 8.29
N TYR A 122 10.69 16.24 7.84
CA TYR A 122 11.02 16.18 6.42
C TYR A 122 10.12 15.17 5.68
N TRP A 123 9.94 13.98 6.25
CA TRP A 123 9.15 12.92 5.63
C TRP A 123 7.65 13.20 5.67
N VAL A 124 7.11 13.71 6.79
CA VAL A 124 5.67 14.01 6.87
C VAL A 124 5.23 15.05 5.84
N LYS A 125 6.10 16.01 5.49
CA LYS A 125 5.81 17.02 4.45
C LYS A 125 5.64 16.44 3.04
N LYS A 126 6.02 15.18 2.83
CA LYS A 126 5.84 14.46 1.56
C LYS A 126 4.54 13.65 1.50
N SER A 127 3.81 13.54 2.60
CA SER A 127 2.54 12.82 2.66
C SER A 127 1.51 13.45 1.72
N TYR A 128 0.59 12.65 1.20
CA TYR A 128 -0.58 13.19 0.53
C TYR A 128 -1.57 13.80 1.54
N HIS A 129 -2.50 14.63 1.06
CA HIS A 129 -3.66 15.02 1.86
C HIS A 129 -4.49 13.78 2.18
N ASN A 130 -5.30 13.78 3.24
CA ASN A 130 -6.10 12.63 3.66
C ASN A 130 -5.28 11.33 3.80
N GLU A 131 -4.09 11.42 4.36
CA GLU A 131 -3.18 10.29 4.55
C GLU A 131 -2.99 9.99 6.03
N VAL A 132 -2.98 8.71 6.38
CA VAL A 132 -2.63 8.25 7.73
C VAL A 132 -1.62 7.13 7.63
N GLY A 133 -0.61 7.11 8.50
CA GLY A 133 0.47 6.15 8.36
C GLY A 133 1.54 6.18 9.44
N CYS A 134 2.64 5.50 9.11
CA CYS A 134 3.85 5.35 9.91
C CYS A 134 5.08 5.74 9.10
N ILE A 135 5.95 6.58 9.66
CA ILE A 135 7.23 7.03 9.08
C ILE A 135 8.37 6.19 9.65
N TYR A 136 9.24 5.71 8.78
CA TYR A 136 10.47 4.98 9.10
C TYR A 136 11.66 5.81 8.60
N ILE A 137 12.40 6.45 9.51
CA ILE A 137 13.47 7.40 9.15
C ILE A 137 14.58 6.71 8.35
N GLU A 138 15.02 5.54 8.80
CA GLU A 138 16.07 4.73 8.16
C GLU A 138 15.56 3.92 6.95
N GLY A 139 14.26 4.02 6.65
CA GLY A 139 13.58 3.23 5.63
C GLY A 139 12.96 1.96 6.22
N ILE A 140 11.96 1.43 5.53
CA ILE A 140 11.24 0.22 5.93
C ILE A 140 12.08 -0.99 5.50
N PRO A 141 12.42 -1.90 6.42
CA PRO A 141 13.10 -3.14 6.07
C PRO A 141 12.34 -3.96 5.02
N MET A 142 13.04 -4.83 4.31
CA MET A 142 12.37 -5.82 3.46
C MET A 142 11.65 -6.83 4.34
N GLY A 143 10.41 -7.17 3.97
CA GLY A 143 9.61 -8.10 4.76
C GLY A 143 8.15 -7.71 4.85
N THR A 144 7.51 -8.20 5.91
CA THR A 144 6.10 -7.93 6.18
C THR A 144 5.98 -6.98 7.38
N HIS A 145 5.20 -5.91 7.22
CA HIS A 145 5.05 -4.85 8.23
C HIS A 145 3.58 -4.50 8.45
N GLU A 146 3.21 -4.20 9.69
CA GLU A 146 1.84 -3.86 10.09
C GLU A 146 1.67 -2.34 10.27
N LEU A 147 0.55 -1.83 9.76
CA LEU A 147 0.00 -0.49 10.01
C LEU A 147 -1.40 -0.62 10.63
#